data_AF-A0A1V5VXD9-F1
#
_entry.id   AF-A0A1V5VXD9-F1
#
_cell.length_a   1.000
_cell.length_b   1.000
_cell.length_c   1.000
_cell.angle_alpha   90.00
_cell.angle_beta   90.00
_cell.angle_gamma   90.00
#
_symmetry.space_group_name_H-M   'P 1'
#
loop_
_entity.id
_entity.type
_entity.pdbx_description
1 polymer ?
#
loop_
_entity_poly.entity_id
_entity_poly.type
_entity_poly.pdbx_seq_one_letter_code
_entity_poly.pdbx_strand_id
1 'polypeptide(L)'
;MQRLFFIIIFISSALYGDITKRELDFWNSKFLSMIISDNPSQEEEIRKVLNSIIRYNKSGYRLLDRFGLFLYETNANNITIQRINFFSDKKKAIFYIIFKESSGESLYCLYLQYEKSGSSLRISDSFLFLSTTDSFSMGNLKKFFGGE
;
A
#
# COMPACT_ATOMS: atom_id res chain seq x y z
N MET A 1 -8.49 -5.59 17.46
CA MET A 1 -8.09 -6.92 16.90
C MET A 1 -9.06 -7.48 15.85
N GLN A 2 -10.35 -7.68 16.12
CA GLN A 2 -11.27 -8.31 15.15
C GLN A 2 -11.55 -7.44 13.89
N ARG A 3 -11.41 -6.11 13.95
CA ARG A 3 -11.68 -5.20 12.82
C ARG A 3 -10.56 -5.17 11.77
N LEU A 4 -9.28 -5.18 12.19
CA LEU A 4 -8.13 -5.27 11.28
C LEU A 4 -8.10 -6.58 10.47
N PHE A 5 -8.64 -7.66 11.07
CA PHE A 5 -8.84 -8.97 10.44
C PHE A 5 -9.72 -8.87 9.18
N PHE A 6 -10.72 -7.98 9.16
CA PHE A 6 -11.60 -7.78 8.01
C PHE A 6 -10.94 -6.99 6.87
N ILE A 7 -10.03 -6.06 7.18
CA ILE A 7 -9.38 -5.17 6.21
C ILE A 7 -8.55 -5.96 5.21
N ILE A 8 -7.74 -6.93 5.68
CA ILE A 8 -6.85 -7.70 4.80
C ILE A 8 -7.62 -8.80 4.04
N ILE A 9 -8.78 -9.23 4.55
CA ILE A 9 -9.65 -10.22 3.89
C ILE A 9 -10.50 -9.59 2.78
N PHE A 10 -10.97 -8.34 2.93
CA PHE A 10 -11.85 -7.70 1.95
C PHE A 10 -11.15 -7.11 0.73
N ILE A 11 -9.86 -6.78 0.86
CA ILE A 11 -9.03 -6.24 -0.22
C ILE A 11 -8.96 -7.20 -1.45
N SER A 12 -9.30 -8.48 -1.29
CA SER A 12 -9.21 -9.49 -2.36
C SER A 12 -10.44 -9.68 -3.27
N SER A 13 -11.64 -9.15 -2.97
CA SER A 13 -12.83 -9.59 -3.75
C SER A 13 -13.95 -8.58 -4.03
N ALA A 14 -14.11 -7.46 -3.31
CA ALA A 14 -15.33 -6.64 -3.44
C ALA A 14 -15.16 -5.20 -3.97
N LEU A 15 -13.96 -4.59 -3.86
CA LEU A 15 -13.87 -3.12 -3.86
C LEU A 15 -13.72 -2.42 -5.21
N TYR A 16 -13.37 -3.14 -6.28
CA TYR A 16 -13.35 -2.52 -7.61
C TYR A 16 -14.76 -2.13 -8.09
N GLY A 17 -15.82 -2.67 -7.48
CA GLY A 17 -17.21 -2.34 -7.80
C GLY A 17 -17.80 -1.15 -7.03
N ASP A 18 -17.33 -0.88 -5.81
CA ASP A 18 -17.98 0.07 -4.89
C ASP A 18 -17.34 1.46 -4.85
N ILE A 19 -16.10 1.63 -5.32
CA ILE A 19 -15.42 2.94 -5.36
C ILE A 19 -15.59 3.60 -6.73
N THR A 20 -16.03 4.86 -6.73
CA THR A 20 -16.08 5.64 -7.97
C THR A 20 -14.68 6.10 -8.39
N LYS A 21 -14.49 6.36 -9.69
CA LYS A 21 -13.22 6.93 -10.20
C LYS A 21 -12.83 8.22 -9.47
N ARG A 22 -13.80 9.09 -9.17
CA ARG A 22 -13.56 10.36 -8.46
C ARG A 22 -13.02 10.12 -7.05
N GLU A 23 -13.57 9.15 -6.33
CA GLU A 23 -13.08 8.79 -5.00
C GLU A 23 -11.68 8.19 -5.09
N LEU A 24 -11.43 7.28 -6.03
CA LEU A 24 -10.09 6.73 -6.23
C LEU A 24 -9.07 7.83 -6.55
N ASP A 25 -9.40 8.81 -7.40
CA ASP A 25 -8.54 9.95 -7.72
C ASP A 25 -8.27 10.83 -6.48
N PHE A 26 -9.26 11.00 -5.60
CA PHE A 26 -9.09 11.69 -4.32
C PHE A 26 -8.11 10.94 -3.41
N TRP A 27 -8.28 9.62 -3.22
CA TRP A 27 -7.42 8.82 -2.36
C TRP A 27 -6.00 8.66 -2.93
N ASN A 28 -5.87 8.56 -4.25
CA ASN A 28 -4.59 8.61 -4.96
C ASN A 28 -3.84 9.91 -4.65
N SER A 29 -4.53 11.05 -4.78
CA SER A 29 -3.95 12.37 -4.50
C SER A 29 -3.55 12.51 -3.04
N LYS A 30 -4.39 12.02 -2.12
CA LYS A 30 -4.12 12.03 -0.68
C LYS A 30 -2.89 11.19 -0.33
N PHE A 31 -2.82 9.95 -0.82
CA PHE A 31 -1.67 9.09 -0.59
C PHE A 31 -0.38 9.70 -1.14
N LEU A 32 -0.42 10.21 -2.38
CA LEU A 32 0.73 10.85 -3.03
C LEU A 32 1.23 12.06 -2.24
N SER A 33 0.32 12.89 -1.74
CA SER A 33 0.66 14.03 -0.89
C SER A 33 1.34 13.59 0.42
N MET A 34 0.82 12.56 1.08
CA MET A 34 1.38 12.04 2.33
C MET A 34 2.82 11.53 2.16
N ILE A 35 3.05 10.66 1.16
CA ILE A 35 4.39 10.09 0.94
C ILE A 35 5.42 11.15 0.51
N ILE A 36 5.02 12.16 -0.28
CA ILE A 36 5.92 13.27 -0.65
C ILE A 36 6.22 14.12 0.58
N SER A 37 5.22 14.44 1.39
CA SER A 37 5.41 15.21 2.63
C SER A 37 6.37 14.51 3.59
N ASP A 38 6.28 13.18 3.70
CA ASP A 38 7.17 12.39 4.57
C ASP A 38 8.57 12.20 3.97
N ASN A 39 8.75 12.34 2.65
CA ASN A 39 9.98 12.06 1.92
C ASN A 39 10.26 13.11 0.81
N PRO A 40 10.36 14.40 1.14
CA PRO A 40 10.34 15.48 0.14
C PRO A 40 11.51 15.42 -0.84
N SER A 41 12.68 14.95 -0.41
CA SER A 41 13.87 14.81 -1.25
C SER A 41 13.76 13.73 -2.34
N GLN A 42 12.69 12.91 -2.32
CA GLN A 42 12.47 11.82 -3.26
C GLN A 42 11.22 12.01 -4.14
N GLU A 43 10.65 13.23 -4.19
CA GLU A 43 9.38 13.49 -4.89
C GLU A 43 9.34 12.95 -6.34
N GLU A 44 10.37 13.24 -7.14
CA GLU A 44 10.42 12.81 -8.54
C GLU A 44 10.40 11.29 -8.66
N GLU A 45 11.20 10.59 -7.86
CA GLU A 45 11.29 9.14 -7.88
C GLU A 45 10.01 8.49 -7.32
N ILE A 46 9.39 9.09 -6.30
CA ILE A 46 8.08 8.68 -5.78
C ILE A 46 7.03 8.72 -6.89
N ARG A 47 6.91 9.85 -7.60
CA ARG A 47 5.94 10.00 -8.69
C ARG A 47 6.17 8.97 -9.79
N LYS A 48 7.43 8.71 -10.14
CA LYS A 48 7.81 7.71 -11.14
C LYS A 48 7.44 6.28 -10.71
N VAL A 49 7.80 5.89 -9.49
CA VAL A 49 7.52 4.55 -8.95
C VAL A 49 6.01 4.34 -8.81
N LEU A 50 5.27 5.31 -8.26
CA LEU A 50 3.82 5.19 -8.08
C LEU A 50 3.05 5.15 -9.41
N ASN A 51 3.55 5.79 -10.46
CA ASN A 51 2.97 5.69 -11.80
C ASN A 51 3.36 4.41 -12.55
N SER A 52 4.31 3.62 -12.04
CA SER A 52 4.71 2.36 -12.66
C SER A 52 3.60 1.31 -12.54
N ILE A 53 3.61 0.37 -13.50
CA ILE A 53 2.61 -0.70 -13.57
C ILE A 53 3.12 -1.91 -12.79
N ILE A 54 2.32 -2.40 -11.85
CA ILE A 54 2.50 -3.72 -11.27
C ILE A 54 1.76 -4.72 -12.16
N ARG A 55 2.47 -5.75 -12.63
CA ARG A 55 1.88 -6.80 -13.45
C ARG A 55 1.49 -7.98 -12.58
N TYR A 56 0.24 -8.41 -12.68
CA TYR A 56 -0.26 -9.66 -12.11
C TYR A 56 -0.97 -10.42 -13.23
N ASN A 57 -0.37 -11.51 -13.72
CA ASN A 57 -0.82 -12.23 -14.90
C ASN A 57 -0.90 -11.31 -16.15
N LYS A 58 -1.98 -11.44 -16.96
CA LYS A 58 -2.20 -10.67 -18.20
C LYS A 58 -2.68 -9.22 -17.96
N SER A 59 -3.00 -8.83 -16.74
CA SER A 59 -3.47 -7.49 -16.40
C SER A 59 -2.43 -6.71 -15.57
N GLY A 60 -2.35 -5.42 -15.83
CA GLY A 60 -1.47 -4.49 -15.13
C GLY A 60 -2.28 -3.39 -14.47
N TYR A 61 -1.86 -2.98 -13.27
CA TYR A 61 -2.49 -1.90 -12.52
C TYR A 61 -1.41 -0.89 -12.12
N ARG A 62 -1.76 0.40 -12.08
CA ARG A 62 -0.87 1.42 -11.56
C ARG A 62 -0.68 1.20 -10.05
N LEU A 63 0.56 1.28 -9.58
CA LEU A 63 0.85 1.10 -8.15
C LEU A 63 0.12 2.13 -7.28
N LEU A 64 0.01 3.38 -7.76
CA LEU A 64 -0.74 4.43 -7.09
C LEU A 64 -2.19 4.03 -6.81
N ASP A 65 -2.88 3.39 -7.76
CA ASP A 65 -4.28 3.00 -7.57
C ASP A 65 -4.43 1.95 -6.46
N ARG A 66 -3.43 1.07 -6.29
CA ARG A 66 -3.39 0.11 -5.18
C ARG A 66 -3.23 0.82 -3.84
N PHE A 67 -2.37 1.83 -3.77
CA PHE A 67 -2.23 2.62 -2.56
C PHE A 67 -3.44 3.51 -2.27
N GLY A 68 -4.11 4.06 -3.29
CA GLY A 68 -5.36 4.80 -3.12
C GLY A 68 -6.46 3.92 -2.53
N LEU A 69 -6.66 2.72 -3.08
CA LEU A 69 -7.58 1.73 -2.53
C LEU A 69 -7.21 1.31 -1.09
N PHE A 70 -5.92 1.07 -0.82
CA PHE A 70 -5.45 0.77 0.53
C PHE A 70 -5.76 1.90 1.51
N LEU A 71 -5.58 3.16 1.10
CA LEU A 71 -5.85 4.31 1.95
C LEU A 71 -7.36 4.51 2.20
N TYR A 72 -8.19 4.29 1.18
CA TYR A 72 -9.65 4.28 1.32
C TYR A 72 -10.10 3.26 2.38
N GLU A 73 -9.63 2.02 2.26
CA GLU A 73 -9.99 0.93 3.17
C GLU A 73 -9.51 1.17 4.60
N THR A 74 -8.26 1.57 4.77
CA THR A 74 -7.73 1.88 6.11
C THR A 74 -8.53 2.99 6.76
N ASN A 75 -8.88 4.04 6.02
CA ASN A 75 -9.72 5.12 6.52
C ASN A 75 -11.14 4.65 6.90
N ALA A 76 -11.81 3.87 6.04
CA ALA A 76 -13.14 3.32 6.31
C ALA A 76 -13.19 2.46 7.59
N ASN A 77 -12.05 1.88 7.96
CA ASN A 77 -11.92 1.01 9.13
C ASN A 77 -11.27 1.69 10.34
N ASN A 78 -11.21 3.02 10.38
CA ASN A 78 -10.61 3.80 11.48
C ASN A 78 -9.13 3.47 11.73
N ILE A 79 -8.38 3.24 10.65
CA ILE A 79 -6.93 3.13 10.66
C ILE A 79 -6.34 4.37 10.03
N THR A 80 -5.39 4.96 10.74
CA THR A 80 -4.68 6.16 10.28
C THR A 80 -3.23 5.85 10.02
N ILE A 81 -2.76 6.15 8.80
CA ILE A 81 -1.33 6.14 8.48
C ILE A 81 -0.64 7.26 9.28
N GLN A 82 0.38 6.87 10.04
CA GLN A 82 1.18 7.77 10.86
C GLN A 82 2.38 8.30 10.09
N ARG A 83 3.02 7.43 9.30
CA ARG A 83 4.20 7.77 8.52
C ARG A 83 4.43 6.80 7.38
N ILE A 84 4.96 7.30 6.28
CA ILE A 84 5.42 6.53 5.14
C ILE A 84 6.91 6.83 4.96
N ASN A 85 7.78 5.86 5.16
CA ASN A 85 9.17 5.98 4.74
C ASN A 85 9.32 5.34 3.35
N PHE A 86 9.94 6.07 2.44
CA PHE A 86 10.22 5.61 1.08
C PHE A 86 11.71 5.55 0.86
N PHE A 87 12.18 4.46 0.25
CA PHE A 87 13.57 4.32 -0.15
C PHE A 87 13.62 3.75 -1.56
N SER A 88 14.45 4.34 -2.40
CA SER A 88 14.59 3.83 -3.75
C SER A 88 16.00 3.99 -4.31
N ASP A 89 16.43 2.97 -5.04
CA ASP A 89 17.67 2.99 -5.82
C ASP A 89 17.37 2.58 -7.27
N LYS A 90 18.42 2.29 -8.06
CA LYS A 90 18.27 1.90 -9.46
C LYS A 90 17.54 0.56 -9.65
N LYS A 91 17.56 -0.33 -8.67
CA LYS A 91 17.06 -1.70 -8.75
C LYS A 91 15.77 -1.92 -7.97
N LYS A 92 15.52 -1.13 -6.91
CA LYS A 92 14.48 -1.39 -5.93
C LYS A 92 13.72 -0.12 -5.53
N ALA A 93 12.47 -0.31 -5.16
CA ALA A 93 11.65 0.67 -4.44
C ALA A 93 11.04 0.02 -3.21
N ILE A 94 11.16 0.67 -2.07
CA ILE A 94 10.75 0.16 -0.76
C ILE A 94 9.78 1.16 -0.14
N PHE A 95 8.66 0.64 0.33
CA PHE A 95 7.69 1.36 1.13
C PHE A 95 7.66 0.74 2.53
N TYR A 96 7.77 1.59 3.54
CA TYR A 96 7.62 1.22 4.94
C TYR A 96 6.56 2.12 5.56
N ILE A 97 5.36 1.57 5.74
CA ILE A 97 4.14 2.33 6.10
C ILE A 97 3.76 1.97 7.52
N ILE A 98 3.79 2.95 8.41
CA ILE A 98 3.37 2.83 9.80
C ILE A 98 1.95 3.33 9.92
N PHE A 99 1.07 2.54 10.52
CA PHE A 99 -0.33 2.92 10.76
C PHE A 99 -0.80 2.46 12.14
N LYS A 100 -1.90 3.07 12.61
CA LYS A 100 -2.44 2.90 13.95
C LYS A 100 -3.97 2.82 13.90
N GLU A 101 -4.57 1.93 14.68
CA GLU A 101 -6.03 1.97 14.94
C GLU A 101 -6.36 3.19 15.79
N SER A 102 -7.37 3.99 15.41
CA SER A 102 -7.73 5.23 16.12
C SER A 102 -8.12 5.01 17.59
N SER A 103 -8.56 3.81 17.95
CA SER A 103 -8.98 3.44 19.31
C SER A 103 -7.95 2.64 20.11
N GLY A 104 -6.79 2.32 19.54
CA GLY A 104 -5.79 1.43 20.15
C GLY A 104 -4.42 2.09 20.32
N GLU A 105 -3.53 1.45 21.07
CA GLU A 105 -2.11 1.85 21.15
C GLU A 105 -1.21 1.06 20.18
N SER A 106 -1.74 -0.01 19.58
CA SER A 106 -1.00 -0.88 18.68
C SER A 106 -0.59 -0.14 17.40
N LEU A 107 0.72 -0.21 17.12
CA LEU A 107 1.30 0.20 15.86
C LEU A 107 1.43 -0.99 14.93
N TYR A 108 1.16 -0.73 13.66
CA TYR A 108 1.26 -1.67 12.57
C TYR A 108 2.24 -1.15 11.56
N CYS A 109 2.99 -2.06 10.94
CA CYS A 109 3.95 -1.71 9.93
C CYS A 109 3.81 -2.60 8.70
N LEU A 110 3.54 -2.00 7.55
CA LEU A 110 3.58 -2.65 6.25
C LEU A 110 4.87 -2.32 5.52
N TYR A 111 5.63 -3.36 5.19
CA TYR A 111 6.80 -3.30 4.32
C TYR A 111 6.47 -3.90 2.96
N LEU A 112 6.79 -3.16 1.90
CA LEU A 112 6.67 -3.60 0.52
C LEU A 112 7.97 -3.29 -0.21
N GLN A 113 8.60 -4.30 -0.81
CA GLN A 113 9.77 -4.14 -1.67
C GLN A 113 9.44 -4.55 -3.09
N TYR A 114 9.68 -3.64 -4.02
CA TYR A 114 9.54 -3.87 -5.46
C TYR A 114 10.90 -3.90 -6.14
N GLU A 115 11.09 -4.86 -7.03
CA GLU A 115 12.15 -4.84 -8.03
C GLU A 115 11.69 -4.04 -9.26
N LYS A 116 12.59 -3.20 -9.77
CA LYS A 116 12.39 -2.37 -10.95
C LYS A 116 12.86 -3.11 -12.19
N SER A 117 11.98 -3.26 -13.17
CA SER A 117 12.31 -3.76 -14.51
C SER A 117 11.71 -2.83 -15.56
N GLY A 118 12.51 -1.86 -16.02
CA GLY A 118 12.04 -0.80 -16.93
C GLY A 118 10.93 0.05 -16.30
N SER A 119 9.76 0.10 -16.96
CA SER A 119 8.55 0.78 -16.46
C SER A 119 7.64 -0.12 -15.60
N SER A 120 8.06 -1.36 -15.33
CA SER A 120 7.30 -2.33 -14.55
C SER A 120 7.92 -2.57 -13.19
N LEU A 121 7.04 -2.81 -12.22
CA LEU A 121 7.42 -3.21 -10.87
C LEU A 121 6.94 -4.64 -10.61
N ARG A 122 7.80 -5.44 -9.99
CA ARG A 122 7.44 -6.75 -9.45
C ARG A 122 7.66 -6.72 -7.95
N ILE A 123 6.68 -7.14 -7.16
CA ILE A 123 6.91 -7.28 -5.73
C ILE A 123 7.91 -8.41 -5.51
N SER A 124 8.96 -8.13 -4.75
CA SER A 124 10.06 -9.06 -4.45
C SER A 124 10.03 -9.51 -3.01
N ASP A 125 9.56 -8.66 -2.10
CA ASP A 125 9.36 -8.99 -0.69
C ASP A 125 8.22 -8.16 -0.10
N SER A 126 7.56 -8.70 0.92
CA SER A 126 6.49 -8.04 1.64
C SER A 126 6.32 -8.63 3.03
N PHE A 127 6.25 -7.80 4.05
CA PHE A 127 5.86 -8.23 5.39
C PHE A 127 4.93 -7.22 6.06
N LEU A 128 4.04 -7.70 6.90
CA LEU A 128 3.27 -6.89 7.83
C LEU A 128 3.67 -7.30 9.24
N PHE A 129 4.19 -6.35 10.00
CA PHE A 129 4.49 -6.53 11.41
C PHE A 129 3.33 -5.97 12.24
N LEU A 130 2.73 -6.84 13.06
CA LEU A 130 1.81 -6.43 14.13
C LEU A 130 2.67 -6.35 15.41
N SER A 131 2.60 -5.25 16.16
CA SER A 131 3.32 -5.17 17.45
C SER A 131 2.74 -6.10 18.54
N THR A 132 1.76 -6.92 18.18
CA THR A 132 1.18 -7.98 19.00
C THR A 132 1.52 -9.33 18.37
N THR A 133 1.77 -10.34 19.20
CA THR A 133 2.33 -11.69 18.92
C THR A 133 1.65 -12.55 17.85
N ASP A 134 0.70 -12.02 17.09
CA ASP A 134 -0.07 -12.77 16.12
C ASP A 134 0.50 -12.58 14.71
N SER A 135 1.14 -13.63 14.17
CA SER A 135 1.53 -13.68 12.77
C SER A 135 0.28 -13.83 11.89
N PHE A 136 -0.06 -12.80 11.12
CA PHE A 136 -1.23 -12.82 10.24
C PHE A 136 -0.92 -13.38 8.84
N SER A 137 -1.93 -13.93 8.16
CA SER A 137 -1.80 -14.48 6.80
C SER A 137 -1.54 -13.38 5.77
N MET A 138 -0.28 -13.30 5.31
CA MET A 138 0.22 -12.31 4.34
C MET A 138 -0.29 -12.49 2.90
N GLY A 139 -0.91 -13.63 2.59
CA GLY A 139 -1.20 -14.03 1.21
C GLY A 139 -2.09 -13.05 0.45
N ASN A 140 -3.14 -12.51 1.08
CA ASN A 140 -4.08 -11.60 0.41
C ASN A 140 -3.49 -10.20 0.21
N LEU A 141 -2.69 -9.71 1.17
CA LEU A 141 -2.04 -8.41 1.08
C LEU A 141 -0.95 -8.41 0.01
N LYS A 142 -0.14 -9.46 -0.03
CA LYS A 142 0.87 -9.66 -1.07
C LYS A 142 0.23 -9.72 -2.45
N LYS A 143 -0.86 -10.47 -2.62
CA LYS A 143 -1.63 -10.53 -3.88
C LYS A 143 -2.20 -9.18 -4.32
N PHE A 144 -2.76 -8.41 -3.39
CA PHE A 144 -3.30 -7.09 -3.70
C PHE A 144 -2.25 -6.13 -4.26
N PHE A 145 -1.04 -6.17 -3.70
CA PHE A 145 0.11 -5.38 -4.15
C PHE A 145 0.89 -6.04 -5.31
N GLY A 146 0.33 -7.08 -5.94
CA GLY A 146 0.83 -7.69 -7.17
C GLY A 146 1.83 -8.82 -6.99
N GLY A 147 1.82 -9.49 -5.84
CA GLY A 147 2.60 -10.71 -5.61
C GLY A 147 1.82 -11.99 -5.81
N GLU A 148 2.57 -13.09 -5.92
CA GLU A 148 2.07 -14.46 -5.96
C GLU A 148 1.69 -14.96 -4.56
#